data_AF-X1QPH6-F1
#
_entry.id   AF-X1QPH6-F1
#
_cell.length_a   1.000
_cell.length_b   1.000
_cell.length_c   1.000
_cell.angle_alpha   90.00
_cell.angle_beta   90.00
_cell.angle_gamma   90.00
#
_symmetry.space_group_name_H-M   'P 1'
#
loop_
_entity.id
_entity.type
_entity.pdbx_description
1 polymer ?
#
loop_
_entity_poly.entity_id
_entity_poly.type
_entity_poly.pdbx_seq_one_letter_code
_entity_poly.pdbx_strand_id
1 'polypeptide(L)'
;MLHKIPLGKADIDKYRMIETRGLIDEVVSLGEELKGLRVCHINSTPFGGGVAELLVSYIPLLRALGIEADWQIIRGDRRFFTITKS
;
A
#
# COMPACT_ATOMS: atom_id res chain seq x y z
N MET A 1 -13.94 -14.22 -4.35
CA MET A 1 -12.54 -14.72 -4.28
C MET A 1 -11.61 -13.51 -4.34
N LEU A 2 -10.65 -13.41 -3.42
CA LEU A 2 -9.68 -12.30 -3.40
C LEU A 2 -8.54 -12.57 -4.38
N HIS A 3 -8.04 -11.53 -5.03
CA HIS A 3 -6.91 -11.61 -5.94
C HIS A 3 -5.76 -10.74 -5.44
N LYS A 4 -4.61 -11.36 -5.19
CA LYS A 4 -3.41 -10.69 -4.71
C LYS A 4 -2.75 -9.90 -5.83
N ILE A 5 -2.46 -8.63 -5.59
CA ILE A 5 -1.70 -7.79 -6.52
C ILE A 5 -0.21 -7.90 -6.21
N PRO A 6 0.63 -8.30 -7.19
CA PRO A 6 2.06 -8.34 -7.00
C PRO A 6 2.63 -6.92 -6.99
N LEU A 7 3.31 -6.58 -5.91
CA LEU A 7 4.07 -5.34 -5.77
C LEU A 7 5.47 -5.66 -5.24
N GLY A 8 6.40 -4.73 -5.42
CA GLY A 8 7.77 -4.84 -4.93
C GLY A 8 7.97 -4.23 -3.54
N LYS A 9 9.23 -3.89 -3.27
CA LYS A 9 9.69 -3.06 -2.15
C LYS A 9 10.29 -1.80 -2.75
N ALA A 10 9.98 -0.64 -2.17
CA ALA A 10 10.59 0.62 -2.59
C ALA A 10 11.88 0.88 -1.82
N ASP A 11 12.64 1.85 -2.29
CA ASP A 11 13.78 2.44 -1.58
C ASP A 11 13.35 3.78 -1.00
N ILE A 12 13.17 3.82 0.32
CA ILE A 12 12.68 5.01 1.03
C ILE A 12 13.73 6.12 1.11
N ASP A 13 15.01 5.80 0.99
CA ASP A 13 16.08 6.80 1.10
C ASP A 13 16.08 7.78 -0.08
N LYS A 14 15.47 7.41 -1.22
CA LYS A 14 15.25 8.31 -2.37
C LYS A 14 14.45 9.56 -2.00
N TYR A 15 13.60 9.47 -0.98
CA TYR A 15 12.76 10.60 -0.55
C TYR A 15 13.51 11.62 0.30
N ARG A 16 14.71 11.28 0.82
CA ARG A 16 15.57 12.21 1.57
C ARG A 16 16.05 13.39 0.73
N MET A 17 16.09 13.23 -0.60
CA MET A 17 16.43 14.32 -1.52
C MET A 17 15.32 15.38 -1.63
N ILE A 18 14.09 15.02 -1.27
CA ILE A 18 12.91 15.89 -1.35
C ILE A 18 12.59 16.46 0.03
N GLU A 19 12.73 15.63 1.08
CA GLU A 19 12.40 15.98 2.46
C GLU A 19 13.66 16.05 3.33
N THR A 20 14.02 17.26 3.77
CA THR A 20 15.28 17.55 4.48
C THR A 20 15.11 17.74 5.99
N ARG A 21 13.88 17.68 6.52
CA ARG A 21 13.60 17.99 7.93
C ARG A 21 13.69 16.77 8.86
N GLY A 22 14.28 15.67 8.40
CA GLY A 22 14.43 14.44 9.21
C GLY A 22 13.16 13.57 9.27
N LEU A 23 12.09 13.91 8.55
CA LEU A 23 10.85 13.13 8.54
C LEU A 23 11.08 11.67 8.11
N ILE A 24 12.02 11.44 7.18
CA ILE A 24 12.35 10.08 6.74
C ILE A 24 12.96 9.26 7.89
N ASP A 25 13.78 9.88 8.75
CA ASP A 25 14.35 9.18 9.91
C ASP A 25 13.27 8.83 10.94
N GLU A 26 12.33 9.74 11.17
CA GLU A 26 11.17 9.47 12.04
C GLU A 26 10.32 8.31 11.50
N VAL A 27 10.00 8.32 10.20
CA VAL A 27 9.22 7.26 9.55
C VAL A 27 9.94 5.91 9.62
N VAL A 28 11.27 5.88 9.43
CA VAL A 28 12.09 4.68 9.59
C VAL A 28 12.06 4.18 11.04
N SER A 29 12.19 5.08 12.03
CA SER A 29 12.11 4.73 13.45
C SER A 29 10.77 4.09 13.81
N LEU A 30 9.66 4.70 13.39
CA LEU A 30 8.31 4.14 13.61
C LEU A 30 8.13 2.79 12.87
N GLY A 31 8.75 2.65 11.70
CA GLY A 31 8.76 1.41 10.94
C GLY A 31 9.39 0.24 11.69
N GLU A 32 10.52 0.48 12.36
CA GLU A 32 11.19 -0.55 13.16
C GLU A 32 10.35 -1.04 14.33
N GLU A 33 9.55 -0.16 14.96
CA GLU A 33 8.58 -0.56 16.00
C GLU A 33 7.46 -1.46 15.47
N LEU A 34 7.15 -1.36 14.18
CA LEU A 34 6.07 -2.09 13.50
C LEU A 34 6.57 -3.27 12.66
N LYS A 35 7.86 -3.59 12.74
CA LYS A 35 8.51 -4.61 11.92
C LYS A 35 7.87 -5.99 12.11
N GLY A 36 7.56 -6.65 10.99
CA GLY A 36 6.86 -7.95 10.98
C GLY A 36 5.34 -7.87 11.16
N LEU A 37 4.76 -6.67 11.36
CA LEU A 37 3.31 -6.49 11.34
C LEU A 37 2.77 -6.86 9.96
N ARG A 38 1.65 -7.58 9.93
CA ARG A 38 0.97 -7.99 8.70
C ARG A 38 -0.23 -7.10 8.43
N VAL A 39 -0.23 -6.41 7.28
CA VAL A 39 -1.29 -5.48 6.89
C VAL A 39 -1.88 -5.90 5.54
N CYS A 40 -3.19 -6.10 5.47
CA CYS A 40 -3.87 -6.45 4.23
C CYS A 40 -4.78 -5.30 3.79
N HIS A 41 -4.44 -4.66 2.69
CA HIS A 41 -5.30 -3.70 2.01
C HIS A 41 -6.28 -4.44 1.12
N ILE A 42 -7.57 -4.13 1.25
CA ILE A 42 -8.63 -4.74 0.44
C ILE A 42 -9.44 -3.64 -0.22
N ASN A 43 -9.55 -3.67 -1.55
CA ASN A 43 -10.45 -2.77 -2.28
C ASN A 43 -11.06 -3.46 -3.51
N SER A 44 -11.69 -2.69 -4.38
CA SER A 44 -12.55 -3.19 -5.45
C SER A 44 -11.94 -3.09 -6.86
N THR A 45 -10.78 -2.45 -7.01
CA THR A 45 -10.08 -2.35 -8.30
C THR A 45 -8.58 -2.10 -8.10
N PRO A 46 -7.70 -2.77 -8.87
CA PRO A 46 -6.27 -2.47 -8.89
C PRO A 46 -5.89 -1.35 -9.86
N PHE A 47 -6.85 -0.86 -10.67
CA PHE A 47 -6.62 0.16 -11.68
C PHE A 47 -7.73 1.22 -11.66
N GLY A 48 -7.36 2.45 -12.01
CA GLY A 48 -8.29 3.57 -12.10
C GLY A 48 -8.69 4.12 -10.73
N GLY A 49 -8.54 5.43 -10.56
CA GLY A 49 -8.87 6.16 -9.34
C GLY A 49 -7.72 6.29 -8.35
N GLY A 50 -7.81 7.29 -7.47
CA GLY A 50 -6.71 7.70 -6.59
C GLY A 50 -6.28 6.65 -5.55
N VAL A 51 -7.19 5.77 -5.11
CA VAL A 51 -6.83 4.70 -4.15
C VAL A 51 -5.89 3.67 -4.79
N ALA A 52 -6.18 3.26 -6.02
CA ALA A 52 -5.32 2.32 -6.73
C ALA A 52 -3.94 2.94 -7.00
N GLU A 53 -3.91 4.20 -7.45
CA GLU A 53 -2.67 4.94 -7.68
C GLU A 53 -1.83 5.10 -6.40
N LEU A 54 -2.48 5.43 -5.27
CA LEU A 54 -1.83 5.54 -3.97
C LEU A 54 -1.20 4.22 -3.54
N LEU A 55 -1.95 3.12 -3.59
CA LEU A 55 -1.49 1.82 -3.07
C LEU A 55 -0.30 1.24 -3.85
N VAL A 56 -0.18 1.56 -5.15
CA VAL A 56 0.98 1.19 -5.97
C VAL A 56 2.28 1.79 -5.41
N SER A 57 2.23 2.99 -4.82
CA SER A 57 3.39 3.64 -4.22
C SER A 57 3.53 3.35 -2.72
N TYR A 58 2.42 3.35 -1.99
CA TYR A 58 2.38 3.25 -0.54
C TYR A 58 2.80 1.87 -0.01
N ILE A 59 2.31 0.79 -0.62
CA ILE A 59 2.61 -0.57 -0.14
C ILE A 59 4.10 -0.92 -0.26
N PRO A 60 4.79 -0.61 -1.37
CA PRO A 60 6.24 -0.76 -1.45
C PRO A 60 7.01 0.00 -0.37
N LEU A 61 6.51 1.16 0.08
CA LEU A 61 7.10 1.94 1.17
C LEU A 61 6.87 1.28 2.53
N LEU A 62 5.68 0.77 2.82
CA LEU A 62 5.45 -0.01 4.04
C LEU A 62 6.39 -1.22 4.12
N ARG A 63 6.60 -1.91 2.99
CA ARG A 63 7.56 -3.01 2.90
C ARG A 63 9.00 -2.55 3.06
N ALA A 64 9.33 -1.31 2.64
CA ALA A 64 10.62 -0.70 2.89
C ALA A 64 10.93 -0.64 4.40
N LEU A 65 9.90 -0.34 5.19
CA LEU A 65 9.91 -0.22 6.64
C LEU A 65 9.81 -1.56 7.40
N GLY A 66 9.82 -2.70 6.70
CA GLY A 66 9.76 -4.02 7.33
C GLY A 66 8.35 -4.49 7.71
N ILE A 67 7.30 -3.80 7.25
CA ILE A 67 5.91 -4.22 7.41
C ILE A 67 5.54 -5.19 6.28
N GLU A 68 4.93 -6.32 6.63
CA GLU A 68 4.41 -7.31 5.69
C GLU A 68 3.06 -6.86 5.12
N ALA A 69 3.11 -5.86 4.25
CA ALA A 69 1.92 -5.30 3.60
C ALA A 69 1.54 -6.05 2.32
N ASP A 70 0.26 -6.35 2.14
CA ASP A 70 -0.32 -7.02 0.98
C ASP A 70 -1.55 -6.27 0.45
N TRP A 71 -1.84 -6.45 -0.84
CA TRP A 71 -3.03 -5.89 -1.49
C TRP A 71 -3.87 -6.97 -2.14
N GLN A 72 -5.16 -7.00 -1.80
CA GLN A 72 -6.15 -7.93 -2.32
C GLN A 72 -7.30 -7.18 -2.98
N ILE A 73 -7.75 -7.69 -4.14
CA ILE A 73 -8.91 -7.16 -4.85
C ILE A 73 -10.11 -8.07 -4.66
N ILE A 74 -11.25 -7.48 -4.30
CA ILE A 74 -12.54 -8.13 -4.35
C ILE A 74 -12.99 -8.23 -5.81
N ARG A 75 -13.19 -9.45 -6.30
CA ARG A 75 -13.87 -9.69 -7.58
C ARG A 75 -15.38 -9.73 -7.37
N GLY A 76 -16.09 -8.89 -8.11
CA GLY A 76 -17.54 -8.89 -8.21
C GLY A 76 -17.97 -8.88 -9.66
N ASP A 77 -19.16 -9.40 -9.94
CA ASP A 77 -19.82 -9.18 -11.22
C ASP A 77 -20.47 -7.78 -11.25
N ARG A 78 -21.16 -7.45 -12.35
CA ARG A 78 -21.85 -6.17 -12.48
C ARG A 78 -22.89 -5.97 -11.37
N ARG A 79 -23.58 -7.02 -10.93
CA ARG A 79 -24.63 -6.95 -9.90
C ARG A 79 -24.04 -6.56 -8.54
N PHE A 80 -22.90 -7.15 -8.17
CA PHE A 80 -22.16 -6.76 -6.96
C PHE A 80 -21.87 -5.26 -6.98
N PHE A 81 -21.28 -4.76 -8.06
CA PHE A 81 -20.90 -3.36 -8.15
C PHE A 81 -22.07 -2.39 -8.25
N THR A 82 -23.20 -2.78 -8.86
CA THR A 82 -24.43 -1.96 -8.86
C THR A 82 -24.97 -1.73 -7.45
N ILE A 83 -24.71 -2.64 -6.50
CA ILE A 83 -25.15 -2.49 -5.10
C ILE A 83 -24.11 -1.73 -4.27
N THR A 84 -22.82 -2.03 -4.45
CA THR A 84 -21.76 -1.53 -3.57
C THR A 84 -21.13 -0.22 -4.02
N LYS A 85 -21.35 0.21 -5.28
CA LYS A 85 -20.90 1.50 -5.79
C LYS A 85 -22.12 2.36 -6.13
N SER A 86 -22.15 3.57 -5.57
CA SER A 86 -23.08 4.65 -5.92
C SER A 86 -22.63 5.41 -7.15
#